data_AF-A0A7W1J6Q7-F1
#
_entry.id   AF-A0A7W1J6Q7-F1
#
_cell.length_a   1.000
_cell.length_b   1.000
_cell.length_c   1.000
_cell.angle_alpha   90.00
_cell.angle_beta   90.00
_cell.angle_gamma   90.00
#
_symmetry.space_group_name_H-M   'P 1'
#
loop_
_entity.id
_entity.type
_entity.pdbx_description
1 polymer ?
#
loop_
_entity_poly.entity_id
_entity_poly.type
_entity_poly.pdbx_seq_one_letter_code
_entity_poly.pdbx_strand_id
1 'polypeptide(L)' 'KMYFANTKTDAAKIGFDDEFIYKEFNLSLAQRKLPSKQICKEEAIQAFEEWELKSDKINY' A
#
# COMPACT_ATOMS: atom_id res chain seq x y z
N LYS A 1 15.32 4.31 15.93
CA LYS A 1 14.28 3.77 16.84
C LYS A 1 13.01 4.57 16.59
N MET A 2 11.88 3.90 16.39
CA MET A 2 10.59 4.58 16.20
C MET A 2 9.84 4.57 17.52
N TYR A 3 9.37 5.75 17.94
CA TYR A 3 8.60 5.93 19.17
C TYR A 3 7.21 6.43 18.80
N PHE A 4 6.19 5.88 19.46
CA PHE A 4 4.79 6.25 19.25
C PHE A 4 4.07 6.27 20.59
N ALA A 5 3.05 7.12 20.73
CA ALA A 5 2.30 7.28 21.97
C ALA A 5 0.97 6.51 21.94
N ASN A 6 0.09 6.85 21.00
CA ASN A 6 -1.22 6.21 20.86
C ASN A 6 -1.18 5.02 19.89
N THR A 7 -2.05 4.04 20.11
CA THR A 7 -2.18 2.86 19.24
C THR A 7 -3.23 3.06 18.16
N LYS A 8 -3.20 2.23 17.11
CA LYS A 8 -4.28 2.17 16.11
C LYS A 8 -5.66 1.91 16.73
N THR A 9 -5.70 1.20 17.86
CA THR A 9 -6.93 0.93 18.62
C THR A 9 -7.45 2.18 19.31
N ASP A 10 -6.58 3.07 19.80
CA ASP A 10 -6.99 4.33 20.42
C ASP A 10 -7.55 5.31 19.39
N ALA A 11 -6.96 5.35 18.19
CA ALA A 11 -7.49 6.11 17.06
C ALA A 11 -8.89 5.60 16.63
N ALA A 12 -9.07 4.28 16.50
CA ALA A 12 -10.35 3.68 16.14
C ALA A 12 -11.47 4.01 17.13
N LYS A 13 -11.17 4.06 18.44
CA LYS A 13 -12.15 4.39 19.50
C LYS A 13 -12.79 5.78 19.33
N ILE A 14 -12.10 6.72 18.68
CA ILE A 14 -12.60 8.09 18.47
C ILE A 14 -13.01 8.34 17.01
N GLY A 15 -13.17 7.28 16.20
CA GLY A 15 -13.71 7.36 14.85
C GLY A 15 -12.69 7.59 13.73
N PHE A 16 -11.39 7.46 14.01
CA PHE A 16 -10.39 7.38 12.94
C PHE A 16 -10.40 5.97 12.34
N ASP A 17 -10.81 5.88 11.08
CA ASP A 17 -11.04 4.61 10.36
C ASP A 17 -9.77 4.06 9.67
N ASP A 18 -8.62 4.31 10.26
CA ASP A 18 -7.33 3.74 9.85
C ASP A 18 -7.42 2.20 9.92
N GLU A 19 -8.22 1.69 10.86
CA GLU A 19 -8.45 0.27 11.07
C GLU A 19 -9.07 -0.42 9.84
N PHE A 20 -9.97 0.24 9.10
CA PHE A 20 -10.51 -0.30 7.86
C PHE A 20 -9.41 -0.50 6.81
N ILE A 21 -8.55 0.49 6.61
CA ILE A 21 -7.44 0.42 5.65
C ILE A 21 -6.49 -0.75 6.03
N TYR A 22 -6.12 -0.87 7.31
CA TYR A 22 -5.28 -1.97 7.77
C TYR A 22 -5.94 -3.36 7.63
N LYS A 23 -7.26 -3.46 7.84
CA LYS A 23 -8.00 -4.71 7.63
C LYS A 23 -7.97 -5.11 6.15
N GLU A 24 -8.25 -4.19 5.24
CA GLU A 24 -8.26 -4.45 3.79
C GLU A 24 -6.87 -4.83 3.24
N PHE A 25 -5.78 -4.28 3.81
CA PHE A 25 -4.42 -4.65 3.40
C PHE A 25 -4.07 -6.11 3.68
N ASN A 26 -4.63 -6.70 4.74
CA ASN A 26 -4.39 -8.10 5.10
C ASN A 26 -5.21 -9.08 4.25
N LEU A 27 -6.21 -8.60 3.50
CA LEU A 27 -7.06 -9.44 2.66
C LEU A 27 -6.43 -9.67 1.29
N SER A 28 -6.69 -10.84 0.71
CA SER A 28 -6.41 -11.08 -0.71
C SER A 28 -7.25 -10.12 -1.57
N LEU A 29 -6.77 -9.80 -2.78
CA LEU A 29 -7.46 -8.86 -3.69
C LEU A 29 -8.94 -9.24 -3.93
N ALA A 30 -9.25 -10.54 -3.96
CA ALA A 30 -10.61 -11.05 -4.16
C ALA A 30 -11.52 -10.90 -2.94
N GLN A 31 -10.96 -10.74 -1.75
CA GLN A 31 -11.70 -10.62 -0.49
C GLN A 31 -11.88 -9.15 -0.04
N ARG A 32 -11.23 -8.21 -0.73
CA ARG A 32 -11.36 -6.79 -0.42
C ARG A 32 -12.77 -6.28 -0.72
N LYS A 33 -13.24 -5.37 0.13
CA LYS A 33 -14.53 -4.71 -0.03
C LYS A 33 -14.60 -3.90 -1.32
N LEU A 34 -13.48 -3.32 -1.73
CA LEU A 34 -13.34 -2.68 -3.05
C LEU A 34 -12.74 -3.70 -4.04
N PRO A 35 -13.53 -4.19 -5.01
CA PRO A 35 -13.04 -5.12 -6.02
C PRO A 35 -11.88 -4.50 -6.78
N SER A 36 -10.75 -5.19 -6.79
CA SER A 36 -9.52 -4.74 -7.46
C SER A 36 -9.17 -5.71 -8.58
N LYS A 37 -8.86 -5.19 -9.78
CA LYS A 37 -8.44 -5.99 -10.93
C LYS A 37 -7.12 -5.46 -11.46
N GLN A 38 -6.15 -6.36 -11.64
CA GLN A 38 -4.92 -6.03 -12.34
C GLN A 38 -5.20 -5.94 -13.84
N ILE A 39 -4.73 -4.87 -14.47
CA ILE A 39 -4.81 -4.62 -15.92
C ILE A 39 -3.44 -4.16 -16.41
N CYS A 40 -3.14 -4.42 -17.68
CA CYS A 40 -1.93 -3.94 -18.37
C CYS A 40 -0.61 -4.22 -17.63
N LYS A 41 -0.46 -5.44 -17.08
CA LYS A 41 0.72 -5.81 -16.27
C LYS A 41 2.00 -5.78 -17.12
N GLU A 42 1.91 -6.23 -18.36
CA GLU A 42 3.03 -6.36 -19.30
C GLU A 42 3.55 -4.99 -19.76
N GLU A 43 2.70 -3.98 -19.86
CA GLU A 43 3.09 -2.61 -20.17
C GLU A 43 3.57 -1.89 -18.91
N ALA A 44 2.92 -2.12 -17.77
CA ALA A 44 3.28 -1.45 -16.52
C ALA A 44 4.69 -1.84 -16.02
N ILE A 45 5.15 -3.07 -16.28
CA ILE A 45 6.48 -3.50 -15.83
C ILE A 45 7.61 -2.73 -16.53
N GLN A 46 7.38 -2.26 -17.76
CA GLN A 46 8.37 -1.52 -18.54
C GLN A 46 8.83 -0.23 -17.82
N ALA A 47 7.92 0.46 -17.12
CA ALA A 47 8.27 1.64 -16.33
C ALA A 47 9.25 1.32 -15.19
N PHE A 48 9.15 0.13 -14.58
CA PHE A 48 10.12 -0.31 -13.57
C PHE A 48 11.45 -0.74 -14.19
N GLU A 49 11.43 -1.40 -15.36
CA GLU A 49 12.65 -1.75 -16.10
C GLU A 49 13.42 -0.48 -16.54
N GLU A 50 12.72 0.52 -17.06
CA GLU A 50 13.30 1.83 -17.41
C GLU A 50 13.89 2.53 -16.18
N TRP A 51 13.17 2.54 -15.05
CA TRP A 51 13.70 3.05 -13.79
C TRP A 51 14.93 2.27 -13.35
N GLU A 52 14.96 0.95 -13.53
CA GLU A 52 16.10 0.13 -13.17
C GLU A 52 17.36 0.50 -13.97
N LEU A 53 17.21 0.77 -15.26
CA LEU A 53 18.28 1.13 -16.18
C LEU A 53 18.75 2.59 -16.09
N LYS A 54 17.97 3.46 -15.45
CA LYS A 54 18.30 4.89 -15.30
C LYS A 54 19.58 5.07 -14.46
N SER A 55 20.64 5.57 -15.08
CA SER A 55 21.98 5.69 -14.47
C SER A 55 22.10 6.76 -13.39
N ASP A 56 21.28 7.80 -13.46
CA ASP A 56 21.21 8.92 -12.52
C ASP A 56 20.01 8.79 -11.56
N LYS A 57 19.48 7.57 -11.37
CA LYS A 57 18.41 7.34 -10.40
C LYS A 57 18.94 7.46 -8.97
N ILE A 58 18.11 8.00 -8.08
CA ILE A 58 18.37 8.02 -6.64
C ILE A 58 17.58 6.86 -6.03
N ASN A 59 18.25 5.99 -5.28
CA ASN A 59 17.60 4.89 -4.57
C ASN A 59 16.79 5.45 -3.37
N TYR A 60 15.59 4.91 -3.18
CA TYR A 60 14.66 5.27 -2.10
C TYR A 60 14.59 4.18 -1.03
#